data_AF-A0A1H5VY23-F1
#
_entry.id   AF-A0A1H5VY23-F1
#
_cell.length_a   1.000
_cell.length_b   1.000
_cell.length_c   1.000
_cell.angle_alpha   90.00
_cell.angle_beta   90.00
_cell.angle_gamma   90.00
#
_symmetry.space_group_name_H-M   'P 1'
#
loop_
_entity.id
_entity.type
_entity.pdbx_description
1 polymer ?
#
loop_
_entity_poly.entity_id
_entity_poly.type
_entity_poly.pdbx_seq_one_letter_code
_entity_poly.pdbx_strand_id
1 'polypeptide(L)'
;MQLYMQELTENLGVKSDRLVYFNFEDERVHFLPEQLDLILQAWKELHPSVQLEDCFFFFDEVQAAPGWEKFLNRINETLTKKICFTGCNSRLLHTEVNTVLRGRSSR
;
A
#
# COMPACT_ATOMS: atom_id res chain seq x y z
N MET A 1 -3.49 -10.41 2.12
CA MET A 1 -3.56 -9.18 1.29
C MET A 1 -4.42 -9.34 0.05
N GLN A 2 -4.22 -10.38 -0.78
CA GLN A 2 -5.00 -10.58 -2.01
C GLN A 2 -6.52 -10.53 -1.82
N LEU A 3 -7.07 -11.25 -0.83
CA LEU A 3 -8.51 -11.23 -0.52
C LEU A 3 -9.02 -9.82 -0.19
N TYR A 4 -8.22 -9.00 0.49
CA TYR A 4 -8.62 -7.65 0.85
C TYR A 4 -8.58 -6.70 -0.35
N MET A 5 -7.57 -6.84 -1.22
CA MET A 5 -7.54 -6.12 -2.50
C MET A 5 -8.75 -6.48 -3.36
N GLN A 6 -9.12 -7.76 -3.42
CA GLN A 6 -10.30 -8.23 -4.13
C GLN A 6 -11.58 -7.61 -3.57
N GLU A 7 -11.73 -7.57 -2.24
CA GLU A 7 -12.87 -6.92 -1.59
C GLU A 7 -12.96 -5.42 -1.95
N LEU A 8 -11.83 -4.71 -1.96
CA LEU A 8 -11.79 -3.30 -2.36
C LEU A 8 -12.25 -3.09 -3.81
N THR A 9 -11.83 -3.96 -4.73
CA THR A 9 -12.22 -3.85 -6.14
C THR A 9 -13.67 -4.26 -6.38
N GLU A 10 -14.10 -5.40 -5.84
CA GLU A 10 -15.38 -6.04 -6.18
C GLU A 10 -16.55 -5.44 -5.38
N ASN A 11 -16.35 -5.16 -4.09
CA ASN A 11 -17.44 -4.73 -3.21
C ASN A 11 -17.45 -3.21 -2.99
N LEU A 12 -16.28 -2.58 -2.99
CA LEU A 12 -16.13 -1.14 -2.72
C LEU A 12 -15.87 -0.30 -3.98
N GLY A 13 -15.71 -0.94 -5.14
CA GLY A 13 -15.55 -0.25 -6.42
C GLY A 13 -14.26 0.56 -6.54
N VAL A 14 -13.23 0.22 -5.75
CA VAL A 14 -11.91 0.84 -5.88
C VAL A 14 -11.29 0.40 -7.19
N LYS A 15 -10.83 1.36 -8.00
CA LYS A 15 -10.15 1.08 -9.26
C LYS A 15 -8.78 0.45 -9.01
N SER A 16 -8.36 -0.45 -9.89
CA SER A 16 -7.07 -1.13 -9.80
C SER A 16 -5.88 -0.17 -9.87
N ASP A 17 -5.99 0.94 -10.59
CA ASP A 17 -4.99 2.02 -10.67
C ASP A 17 -4.79 2.79 -9.35
N ARG A 18 -5.62 2.51 -8.33
CA ARG A 18 -5.48 3.02 -6.96
C ARG A 18 -4.94 1.98 -5.98
N LEU A 19 -4.58 0.78 -6.45
CA LEU A 19 -4.04 -0.29 -5.60
C LEU A 19 -2.57 -0.50 -5.91
N VAL A 20 -1.69 0.08 -5.10
CA VAL A 20 -0.25 -0.12 -5.21
C VAL A 20 0.11 -1.41 -4.47
N TYR A 21 0.61 -2.42 -5.18
CA TYR A 21 1.09 -3.65 -4.57
C TYR A 21 2.57 -3.88 -4.92
N PHE A 22 3.35 -4.28 -3.92
CA PHE A 22 4.74 -4.67 -4.13
C PHE A 22 5.16 -5.75 -3.13
N ASN A 23 5.84 -6.79 -3.60
CA ASN A 23 6.44 -7.83 -2.77
C ASN A 23 7.96 -7.61 -2.70
N PHE A 24 8.50 -7.44 -1.49
CA PHE A 24 9.91 -7.13 -1.27
C PHE A 24 10.85 -8.34 -1.36
N GLU A 25 10.33 -9.57 -1.38
CA GLU A 25 11.12 -10.79 -1.64
C GLU A 25 11.26 -11.12 -3.14
N ASP A 26 10.70 -10.30 -4.03
CA ASP A 26 10.86 -10.50 -5.47
C ASP A 26 12.34 -10.44 -5.88
N GLU A 27 12.92 -11.60 -6.21
CA GLU A 27 14.34 -11.79 -6.52
C GLU A 27 14.85 -10.93 -7.70
N ARG A 28 13.95 -10.38 -8.52
CA ARG A 28 14.30 -9.52 -9.66
C ARG A 28 14.67 -8.11 -9.23
N VAL A 29 14.38 -7.74 -7.99
CA VAL A 29 14.57 -6.38 -7.48
C VAL A 29 15.32 -6.40 -6.15
N HIS A 30 16.50 -5.79 -6.13
CA HIS A 30 17.27 -5.59 -4.91
C HIS A 30 17.28 -4.12 -4.52
N PHE A 31 16.70 -3.79 -3.37
CA PHE A 31 16.64 -2.42 -2.88
C PHE A 31 17.81 -2.08 -1.98
N LEU A 32 18.46 -0.97 -2.28
CA LEU A 32 19.16 -0.17 -1.26
C LEU A 32 18.13 0.66 -0.48
N PRO A 33 18.38 1.01 0.80
CA PRO A 33 17.45 1.80 1.61
C PRO A 33 16.96 3.09 0.94
N GLU A 34 17.83 3.76 0.18
CA GLU A 34 17.54 5.04 -0.49
C GLU A 34 16.66 4.86 -1.74
N GLN A 35 16.47 3.62 -2.20
CA GLN A 35 15.78 3.29 -3.46
C GLN A 35 14.33 2.88 -3.28
N LEU A 36 13.82 2.76 -2.05
CA LEU A 36 12.43 2.37 -1.81
C LEU A 36 11.42 3.36 -2.42
N ASP A 37 11.82 4.63 -2.57
CA ASP A 37 11.01 5.67 -3.24
C ASP A 37 10.74 5.37 -4.72
N LEU A 38 11.59 4.55 -5.37
CA LEU A 38 11.41 4.16 -6.76
C LEU A 38 10.08 3.43 -6.99
N ILE A 39 9.55 2.74 -5.97
CA ILE A 39 8.24 2.09 -6.07
C ILE A 39 7.13 3.13 -6.31
N LEU A 40 7.19 4.26 -5.59
CA LEU A 40 6.20 5.34 -5.71
C LEU A 40 6.36 6.09 -7.03
N GLN A 41 7.62 6.33 -7.43
CA GLN A 41 7.93 7.00 -8.70
C GLN A 41 7.45 6.17 -9.89
N ALA A 42 7.80 4.88 -9.93
CA ALA A 42 7.37 3.96 -11.00
C ALA A 42 5.84 3.86 -11.08
N TRP A 43 5.15 3.80 -9.93
CA TRP A 43 3.68 3.80 -9.92
C TRP A 43 3.11 5.10 -10.52
N LYS A 44 3.67 6.25 -10.14
CA LYS A 44 3.21 7.56 -10.63
C LYS A 44 3.48 7.74 -12.12
N GLU A 45 4.57 7.19 -12.64
CA GLU A 45 4.86 7.18 -14.09
C GLU A 45 3.83 6.37 -14.88
N LEU A 46 3.39 5.23 -14.34
CA LEU A 46 2.35 4.39 -14.96
C LEU A 46 0.95 5.01 -14.84
N HIS A 47 0.69 5.75 -13.77
CA HIS A 47 -0.61 6.35 -13.47
C HIS A 47 -0.53 7.85 -13.18
N PRO A 48 -0.14 8.69 -14.16
CA PRO A 48 0.16 10.11 -13.94
C PRO A 48 -1.06 10.92 -13.45
N SER A 49 -2.26 10.52 -13.85
CA SER A 49 -3.52 11.15 -13.46
C SER A 49 -4.02 10.74 -12.07
N VAL A 50 -3.45 9.71 -11.44
CA VAL A 50 -3.85 9.22 -10.12
C VAL A 50 -2.97 9.84 -9.05
N GLN A 51 -3.58 10.43 -8.02
CA GLN A 51 -2.82 10.95 -6.88
C GLN A 51 -2.52 9.84 -5.87
N LEU A 52 -1.27 9.79 -5.40
CA LEU A 52 -0.81 8.74 -4.48
C LEU A 52 -1.57 8.75 -3.13
N GLU A 53 -2.06 9.90 -2.68
CA GLU A 53 -2.89 10.05 -1.48
C GLU A 53 -4.24 9.30 -1.56
N ASP A 54 -4.77 9.13 -2.78
CA ASP A 54 -6.00 8.40 -3.03
C ASP A 54 -5.79 6.88 -3.07
N CYS A 55 -4.55 6.43 -3.20
CA CYS A 55 -4.20 5.03 -3.34
C CYS A 55 -4.21 4.27 -2.01
N PHE A 56 -4.43 2.96 -2.12
CA PHE A 56 -4.14 1.98 -1.08
C PHE A 56 -2.79 1.32 -1.39
N PHE A 57 -1.95 1.17 -0.37
CA PHE A 57 -0.63 0.57 -0.47
C PHE A 57 -0.62 -0.81 0.19
N PHE A 58 -0.11 -1.80 -0.52
CA PHE A 58 0.02 -3.19 -0.10
C PHE A 58 1.45 -3.65 -0.28
N PHE A 59 2.15 -3.88 0.83
CA PHE A 59 3.57 -4.23 0.83
C PHE A 59 3.80 -5.60 1.46
N ASP A 60 4.25 -6.57 0.66
CA ASP A 60 4.51 -7.93 1.13
C ASP A 60 5.96 -8.09 1.57
N GLU A 61 6.19 -8.88 2.62
CA GLU A 61 7.50 -9.31 3.11
C GLU A 61 8.50 -8.16 3.33
N VAL A 62 8.04 -7.08 3.96
CA VAL A 62 8.78 -5.81 4.06
C VAL A 62 10.15 -5.94 4.73
N GLN A 63 10.35 -6.96 5.58
CA GLN A 63 11.65 -7.24 6.21
C GLN A 63 12.76 -7.57 5.20
N ALA A 64 12.41 -7.97 3.97
CA ALA A 64 13.38 -8.22 2.91
C ALA A 64 14.04 -6.92 2.39
N ALA A 65 13.43 -5.75 2.64
CA ALA A 65 13.95 -4.45 2.24
C ALA A 65 14.60 -3.68 3.41
N PRO A 66 15.91 -3.40 3.36
CA PRO A 66 16.55 -2.53 4.34
C PRO A 66 15.91 -1.12 4.37
N GLY A 67 15.62 -0.60 5.56
CA GLY A 67 15.04 0.76 5.72
C GLY A 67 13.53 0.88 5.53
N TRP A 68 12.81 -0.25 5.35
CA TRP A 68 11.37 -0.29 5.14
C TRP A 68 10.54 0.48 6.18
N GLU A 69 10.92 0.45 7.47
CA GLU A 69 10.19 1.14 8.53
C GLU A 69 10.11 2.66 8.31
N LYS A 70 11.25 3.27 7.97
CA LYS A 70 11.33 4.72 7.68
C LYS A 70 10.53 5.05 6.42
N PHE A 71 10.59 4.18 5.42
CA PHE A 71 9.85 4.34 4.17
C PHE A 71 8.33 4.32 4.41
N LEU A 72 7.81 3.31 5.13
CA LEU A 72 6.38 3.21 5.44
C LEU A 72 5.91 4.35 6.35
N ASN A 73 6.71 4.73 7.37
CA ASN A 73 6.39 5.87 8.23
C ASN A 73 6.29 7.17 7.42
N ARG A 74 7.21 7.40 6.48
CA ARG A 74 7.13 8.56 5.59
C ARG A 74 5.86 8.56 4.75
N ILE A 75 5.47 7.44 4.14
CA ILE A 75 4.20 7.34 3.38
C ILE A 75 3.01 7.64 4.30
N ASN A 76 3.02 7.06 5.50
CA ASN A 76 1.96 7.24 6.50
C ASN A 76 1.82 8.71 6.91
N GLU A 77 2.92 9.42 7.10
CA GLU A 77 2.92 10.82 7.55
C GLU A 77 2.64 11.82 6.41
N THR A 78 3.12 11.53 5.19
CA THR A 78 3.16 12.53 4.11
C THR A 78 2.17 12.26 2.97
N LEU A 79 1.70 11.02 2.78
CA LEU A 79 0.87 10.64 1.63
C LEU A 79 -0.51 10.15 2.06
N THR A 80 -0.58 9.04 2.80
CA THR A 80 -1.86 8.41 3.13
C THR A 80 -1.74 7.43 4.28
N LYS A 81 -2.85 7.23 4.99
CA LYS A 81 -2.99 6.22 6.06
C LYS A 81 -3.38 4.83 5.53
N LYS A 82 -3.71 4.71 4.24
CA LYS A 82 -4.21 3.48 3.61
C LYS A 82 -3.08 2.50 3.27
N ILE A 83 -2.33 2.06 4.28
CA ILE A 83 -1.17 1.17 4.12
C ILE A 83 -1.46 -0.17 4.80
N CYS A 84 -1.23 -1.26 4.07
CA CYS A 84 -1.28 -2.63 4.54
C CYS A 84 0.06 -3.31 4.22
N PHE A 85 0.62 -4.05 5.17
CA PHE A 85 1.88 -4.76 4.94
C PHE A 85 2.00 -6.05 5.76
N THR A 86 2.90 -6.93 5.35
CA THR A 86 3.21 -8.23 5.99
C THR A 86 4.72 -8.38 6.23
N GLY A 87 5.09 -9.34 7.09
CA GLY A 87 6.47 -9.68 7.40
C GLY A 87 6.65 -10.54 8.66
N CYS A 88 7.84 -11.13 8.81
CA CYS A 88 8.16 -12.17 9.82
C CYS A 88 7.88 -11.78 11.30
N ASN A 89 7.74 -10.48 11.61
CA ASN A 89 7.28 -9.98 12.91
C ASN A 89 6.24 -8.84 12.79
N SER A 90 5.66 -8.62 11.61
CA SER A 90 4.76 -7.48 11.41
C SER A 90 3.42 -7.76 12.07
N ARG A 91 3.15 -7.08 13.19
CA ARG A 91 1.79 -6.71 13.55
C ARG A 91 1.15 -6.10 12.31
N LEU A 92 0.02 -6.66 11.85
CA LEU A 92 -0.92 -5.96 10.98
C LEU A 92 -1.22 -4.60 11.64
N LEU A 93 -0.50 -3.55 11.24
CA LEU A 93 -0.76 -2.19 11.69
C LEU A 93 -2.01 -1.74 10.93
N HIS A 94 -3.16 -2.14 11.47
CA HIS A 94 -4.48 -1.66 11.10
C HIS A 94 -4.53 -0.15 11.33
N THR A 95 -4.27 0.64 10.30
CA THR A 95 -4.64 2.05 10.31
C THR A 95 -6.00 2.17 9.63
N GLU A 96 -7.03 1.89 10.44
CA GLU A 96 -8.46 2.16 10.25
C GLU A 96 -9.13 1.70 8.93
N VAL A 97 -9.56 0.44 8.91
CA VAL A 97 -10.71 -0.02 8.09
C VAL A 97 -12.02 0.42 8.77
N ASN A 98 -12.25 1.72 8.96
CA ASN A 98 -13.51 2.19 9.60
C ASN A 98 -14.24 3.34 8.90
N THR A 99 -13.68 3.92 7.84
CA THR A 99 -14.34 5.06 7.16
C THR A 99 -15.15 4.67 5.94
N VAL A 100 -14.90 3.50 5.32
CA VAL A 100 -15.66 3.07 4.12
C VAL A 100 -16.95 2.30 4.48
N LEU A 101 -17.00 1.63 5.63
CA LEU A 101 -18.17 0.82 6.04
C LEU A 101 -19.29 1.61 6.74
N ARG A 102 -19.07 2.85 7.19
CA ARG A 102 -20.12 3.66 7.85
C ARG A 102 -21.12 4.30 6.87
N GLY A 103 -20.91 4.18 5.56
CA GLY A 103 -21.77 4.81 4.54
C GLY A 103 -22.99 4.01 4.08
N ARG A 104 -23.19 2.76 4.54
CA ARG A 104 -24.26 1.87 4.02
C ARG A 104 -25.23 1.32 5.08
N SER A 105 -25.45 2.03 6.19
CA SER A 105 -26.49 1.66 7.18
C SER A 105 -27.59 2.70 7.35
N SER A 106 -27.81 3.59 6.38
CA SER A 106 -29.02 4.42 6.34
C SER A 106 -29.32 4.87 4.91
N ARG A 107 -30.09 4.06 4.18
CA ARG A 107 -31.24 4.48 3.36
C ARG A 107 -31.91 3.24 2.77
#